data_AF-I1J9U0-F1
#
_entry.id   AF-I1J9U0-F1
#
_cell.length_a   1.000
_cell.length_b   1.000
_cell.length_c   1.000
_cell.angle_alpha   90.00
_cell.angle_beta   90.00
_cell.angle_gamma   90.00
#
_symmetry.space_group_name_H-M   'P 1'
#
loop_
_entity.id
_entity.type
_entity.pdbx_description
1 polymer ?
#
loop_
_entity_poly.entity_id
_entity_poly.type
_entity_poly.pdbx_seq_one_letter_code
_entity_poly.pdbx_strand_id
1 'polypeptide(L)'
;MGAYKYVSELWRKKQSDVMRFLQRVRCWEYRQQPSIVRLTRSTRPDKARRLGFKAKQGYVIYRVRVRRGGRKRPVPKGIVYGKPTNQGVTQLKFQRSKRSVAEERAGRKLGGLRVLNSYWVNEVCYCITSVEIEIWL
;
A
#
# COMPACT_ATOMS: atom_id res chain seq x y z
N MET A 1 18.39 21.25 11.16
CA MET A 1 18.46 19.78 11.33
C MET A 1 17.33 19.38 12.29
N GLY A 2 16.17 18.92 11.81
CA GLY A 2 14.96 18.76 12.65
C GLY A 2 14.68 17.34 13.11
N ALA A 3 13.75 17.17 14.07
CA ALA A 3 13.33 15.87 14.63
C ALA A 3 12.98 14.81 13.57
N TYR A 4 12.41 15.22 12.44
CA TYR A 4 12.06 14.32 11.34
C TYR A 4 13.26 13.64 10.68
N LYS A 5 14.47 14.20 10.82
CA LYS A 5 15.70 13.57 10.30
C LYS A 5 15.95 12.23 11.02
N TYR A 6 15.89 12.22 12.34
CA TYR A 6 16.07 11.01 13.15
C TYR A 6 14.98 9.96 12.86
N VAL A 7 13.73 10.40 12.70
CA VAL A 7 12.63 9.50 12.30
C VAL A 7 12.91 8.88 10.93
N SER A 8 13.37 9.69 9.96
CA SER A 8 13.75 9.19 8.64
C SER A 8 14.92 8.21 8.68
N GLU A 9 15.92 8.43 9.52
CA GLU A 9 17.07 7.53 9.72
C GLU A 9 16.64 6.19 10.33
N LEU A 10 15.77 6.23 11.34
CA LEU A 10 15.21 5.03 11.96
C LEU A 10 14.43 4.19 10.95
N TRP A 11 13.63 4.83 10.09
CA TRP A 11 12.92 4.17 8.99
C TRP A 11 13.81 3.70 7.83
N ARG A 12 15.05 4.18 7.75
CA ARG A 12 16.04 3.69 6.77
C ARG A 12 16.57 2.32 7.19
N LYS A 13 16.75 2.09 8.50
CA LYS A 13 17.19 0.82 9.10
C LYS A 13 16.02 -0.10 9.48
N LYS A 14 15.20 -0.51 8.51
CA LYS A 14 13.97 -1.32 8.74
C LYS A 14 14.21 -2.71 9.36
N GLN A 15 15.41 -3.28 9.17
CA GLN A 15 15.73 -4.63 9.62
C GLN A 15 16.20 -4.67 11.09
N SER A 16 16.46 -3.52 11.71
CA SER A 16 16.77 -3.40 13.14
C SER A 16 15.67 -4.01 14.02
N ASP A 17 16.04 -4.51 15.20
CA ASP A 17 15.12 -5.23 16.08
C ASP A 17 13.94 -4.36 16.53
N VAL A 18 14.20 -3.08 16.83
CA VAL A 18 13.17 -2.09 17.16
C VAL A 18 12.15 -1.97 16.03
N MET A 19 12.60 -1.80 14.79
CA MET A 19 11.70 -1.64 13.66
C MET A 19 10.97 -2.92 13.29
N ARG A 20 11.64 -4.07 13.41
CA ARG A 20 11.03 -5.38 13.18
C ARG A 20 9.93 -5.66 14.20
N PHE A 21 10.17 -5.35 15.47
CA PHE A 21 9.18 -5.47 16.53
C PHE A 21 7.95 -4.59 16.26
N LEU A 22 8.16 -3.29 15.99
CA LEU A 22 7.07 -2.36 15.68
C LEU A 22 6.26 -2.78 14.44
N GLN A 23 6.93 -3.23 13.37
CA GLN A 23 6.26 -3.72 12.17
C GLN A 23 5.48 -5.01 12.41
N ARG A 24 5.97 -5.90 13.30
CA ARG A 24 5.26 -7.14 13.65
C ARG A 24 3.96 -6.85 14.39
N VAL A 25 3.99 -5.97 15.40
CA VAL A 25 2.79 -5.56 16.16
C VAL A 25 1.77 -4.88 15.24
N ARG A 26 2.20 -3.92 14.42
CA ARG A 26 1.32 -3.24 13.45
C ARG A 26 0.74 -4.20 12.41
N CYS A 27 1.55 -5.13 11.91
CA CYS A 27 1.08 -6.14 10.97
C CYS A 27 -0.08 -6.95 11.56
N TRP A 28 0.03 -7.36 12.83
CA TRP A 28 -1.01 -8.11 13.51
C TRP A 28 -2.32 -7.32 13.55
N GLU A 29 -2.26 -6.05 13.96
CA GLU A 29 -3.42 -5.15 13.98
C GLU A 29 -4.04 -4.99 12.58
N TYR A 30 -3.21 -4.82 11.55
CA TYR A 30 -3.67 -4.58 10.18
C TYR A 30 -4.35 -5.81 9.55
N ARG A 31 -4.10 -7.01 10.05
CA ARG A 31 -4.76 -8.23 9.57
C ARG A 31 -6.22 -8.31 10.00
N GLN A 32 -6.53 -7.80 11.19
CA GLN A 32 -7.89 -7.80 11.74
C GLN A 32 -8.77 -6.75 11.05
N GLN A 33 -8.16 -5.68 10.54
CA GLN A 33 -8.87 -4.58 9.94
C GLN A 33 -9.26 -4.84 8.46
N PRO A 34 -10.31 -4.16 7.94
CA PRO A 34 -10.77 -4.35 6.56
C PRO A 34 -9.77 -3.85 5.51
N SER A 35 -10.10 -4.05 4.24
CA SER A 35 -9.18 -3.78 3.12
C SER A 35 -8.83 -2.31 2.93
N ILE A 36 -9.73 -1.41 3.29
CA ILE A 36 -9.56 0.04 3.27
C ILE A 36 -10.03 0.57 4.62
N VAL A 37 -9.16 1.31 5.29
CA VAL A 37 -9.41 1.88 6.63
C VAL A 37 -9.00 3.34 6.64
N ARG A 38 -9.83 4.19 7.24
CA ARG A 38 -9.48 5.59 7.52
C ARG A 38 -8.58 5.66 8.75
N LEU A 39 -7.48 6.42 8.64
CA LEU A 39 -6.58 6.69 9.75
C LEU A 39 -6.80 8.11 10.28
N THR A 40 -6.66 8.28 11.59
CA THR A 40 -6.70 9.61 12.25
C THR A 40 -5.39 10.36 12.09
N ARG A 41 -4.26 9.65 12.12
CA ARG A 41 -2.91 10.20 11.97
C ARG A 41 -2.05 9.30 11.09
N SER A 42 -1.05 9.89 10.43
CA SER A 42 -0.08 9.13 9.64
C SER A 42 0.77 8.23 10.53
N THR A 43 0.98 7.00 10.09
CA THR A 43 1.92 6.08 10.74
C THR A 43 3.37 6.48 10.55
N ARG A 44 3.65 7.25 9.48
CA ARG A 44 4.95 7.80 9.14
C ARG A 44 4.87 9.31 8.78
N PRO A 45 4.93 10.21 9.78
CA PRO A 45 4.76 11.64 9.55
C PRO A 45 5.89 12.29 8.74
N ASP A 46 7.12 11.76 8.81
CA ASP A 46 8.26 12.29 8.04
C ASP A 46 8.09 12.07 6.52
N LYS A 47 7.56 10.91 6.13
CA LYS A 47 7.35 10.57 4.71
C LYS A 47 6.08 11.23 4.16
N ALA A 48 5.01 11.26 4.94
CA ALA A 48 3.76 11.93 4.56
C ALA A 48 4.02 13.41 4.24
N ARG A 49 4.72 14.14 5.13
CA ARG A 49 5.08 15.55 4.87
C ARG A 49 5.92 15.77 3.62
N ARG A 50 6.82 14.83 3.30
CA ARG A 50 7.62 14.89 2.06
C ARG A 50 6.77 14.69 0.80
N LEU A 51 5.67 13.96 0.90
CA LEU A 51 4.78 13.65 -0.23
C LEU A 51 3.67 14.69 -0.42
N GLY A 52 3.54 15.66 0.48
CA GLY A 52 2.59 16.76 0.38
C GLY A 52 1.60 16.86 1.53
N PHE A 53 1.63 15.93 2.50
CA PHE A 53 0.70 15.95 3.62
C PHE A 53 0.85 17.22 4.46
N LYS A 54 -0.27 17.88 4.70
CA LYS A 54 -0.38 18.93 5.71
C LYS A 54 -1.45 18.53 6.71
N ALA A 55 -1.16 18.72 7.99
CA ALA A 55 -2.12 18.50 9.07
C ALA A 55 -3.13 19.67 9.12
N LYS A 56 -3.95 19.77 8.07
CA LYS A 56 -5.03 20.75 7.92
C LYS A 56 -6.32 20.00 7.57
N GLN A 57 -7.46 20.64 7.82
CA GLN A 57 -8.74 20.13 7.34
C GLN A 57 -8.71 20.01 5.80
N GLY A 58 -9.37 18.98 5.26
CA GLY A 58 -9.33 18.65 3.83
C GLY A 58 -8.27 17.61 3.44
N TYR A 59 -7.34 17.25 4.34
CA TYR A 59 -6.43 16.12 4.14
C TYR A 59 -6.91 14.90 4.93
N VAL A 60 -7.09 13.77 4.24
CA VAL A 60 -7.45 12.50 4.88
C VAL A 60 -6.44 11.42 4.49
N ILE A 61 -6.20 10.50 5.42
CA ILE A 61 -5.29 9.38 5.24
C ILE A 61 -6.07 8.08 5.25
N TYR A 62 -5.87 7.25 4.23
CA TYR A 62 -6.46 5.91 4.14
C TYR A 62 -5.41 4.84 3.97
N ARG A 63 -5.49 3.76 4.75
CA ARG A 63 -4.65 2.57 4.56
C ARG A 63 -5.34 1.57 3.65
N VAL A 64 -4.62 1.07 2.65
CA VAL A 64 -5.10 0.05 1.72
C VAL A 64 -4.30 -1.25 1.84
N ARG A 65 -4.97 -2.39 1.65
CA ARG A 65 -4.30 -3.70 1.51
C ARG A 65 -4.35 -4.20 0.07
N VAL A 66 -3.19 -4.65 -0.43
CA VAL A 66 -3.05 -5.31 -1.74
C VAL A 66 -2.40 -6.67 -1.56
N ARG A 67 -2.96 -7.70 -2.21
CA ARG A 67 -2.43 -9.06 -2.13
C ARG A 67 -1.06 -9.15 -2.83
N ARG A 68 -0.15 -9.94 -2.25
CA ARG A 68 1.17 -10.19 -2.84
C ARG A 68 1.10 -11.23 -3.96
N GLY A 69 2.21 -11.39 -4.67
CA GLY A 69 2.32 -12.23 -5.85
C GLY A 69 1.94 -11.53 -7.16
N GLY A 70 1.96 -12.32 -8.24
CA GLY A 70 1.47 -11.96 -9.56
C GLY A 70 -0.04 -12.12 -9.68
N ARG A 71 -0.57 -11.93 -10.89
CA ARG A 71 -1.99 -12.06 -11.16
C ARG A 71 -2.20 -13.17 -12.17
N LYS A 72 -2.97 -14.19 -11.77
CA LYS A 72 -3.40 -15.26 -12.67
C LYS A 72 -4.34 -14.69 -13.74
N ARG A 73 -4.22 -15.14 -14.98
CA ARG A 73 -5.23 -14.86 -16.01
C ARG A 73 -6.57 -15.49 -15.60
N PRO A 74 -7.69 -14.74 -15.64
CA PRO A 74 -8.99 -15.31 -15.35
C PRO A 74 -9.44 -16.18 -16.53
N VAL A 75 -9.11 -17.47 -16.50
CA VAL A 75 -9.57 -18.47 -17.48
C VAL A 75 -10.27 -19.63 -16.77
N PRO A 76 -11.40 -20.12 -17.30
CA PRO A 76 -12.05 -21.30 -16.76
C PRO A 76 -11.12 -22.51 -16.90
N LYS A 77 -10.97 -23.30 -15.82
CA LYS A 77 -10.13 -24.51 -15.75
C LYS A 77 -8.64 -24.35 -16.11
N GLY A 78 -8.15 -23.12 -16.33
CA GLY A 78 -6.75 -22.91 -16.75
C GLY A 78 -6.51 -23.17 -18.24
N ILE A 79 -7.56 -23.39 -19.03
CA ILE A 79 -7.44 -23.73 -20.45
C ILE A 79 -7.47 -22.44 -21.27
N VAL A 80 -6.43 -22.23 -22.07
CA VAL A 80 -6.34 -21.11 -23.03
C VAL A 80 -6.34 -21.71 -24.42
N TYR A 81 -7.35 -21.37 -25.22
CA TYR A 81 -7.41 -21.77 -26.62
C TYR A 81 -6.49 -20.91 -27.48
N GLY A 82 -5.99 -21.47 -28.59
CA GLY A 82 -5.13 -20.78 -29.55
C GLY A 82 -3.66 -21.17 -29.45
N LYS A 83 -2.78 -20.29 -29.95
CA LYS A 83 -1.35 -20.57 -30.13
C LYS A 83 -0.64 -20.88 -28.79
N PRO A 84 0.32 -21.84 -28.76
CA PRO A 84 1.07 -22.21 -27.55
C PRO A 84 1.74 -21.05 -26.81
N THR A 85 2.15 -20.01 -27.55
CA THR A 85 2.80 -18.81 -26.98
C THR A 85 1.92 -18.07 -25.97
N ASN A 86 0.60 -18.12 -26.12
CA ASN A 86 -0.35 -17.39 -25.28
C ASN A 86 -0.94 -18.23 -24.14
N GLN A 87 -0.52 -19.49 -24.00
CA GLN A 87 -1.08 -20.43 -23.02
C GLN A 87 -0.60 -20.21 -21.58
N GLY A 88 0.31 -19.26 -21.33
CA GLY A 88 0.77 -18.92 -19.98
C GLY A 88 -0.37 -18.38 -19.09
N VAL A 89 -0.61 -19.03 -17.95
CA VAL A 89 -1.70 -18.67 -17.01
C VAL A 89 -1.19 -18.11 -15.67
N THR A 90 -0.20 -18.76 -15.05
CA THR A 90 0.19 -18.49 -13.65
C THR A 90 1.35 -17.50 -13.50
N GLN A 91 2.35 -17.55 -14.40
CA GLN A 91 3.58 -16.76 -14.27
C GLN A 91 3.49 -15.33 -14.83
N LEU A 92 2.27 -14.83 -15.02
CA LEU A 92 2.03 -13.50 -15.56
C LEU A 92 2.28 -12.42 -14.50
N LYS A 93 3.12 -11.46 -14.83
CA LYS A 93 3.32 -10.23 -14.05
C LYS A 93 2.31 -9.19 -14.49
N PHE A 94 1.79 -8.43 -13.53
CA PHE A 94 0.91 -7.31 -13.85
C PHE A 94 1.75 -6.14 -14.39
N GLN A 95 1.22 -5.44 -15.40
CA GLN A 95 1.92 -4.32 -16.04
C GLN A 95 2.08 -3.11 -15.10
N ARG A 96 1.12 -2.90 -14.17
CA ARG A 96 1.18 -1.78 -13.22
C ARG A 96 1.79 -2.21 -11.89
N SER A 97 2.32 -1.24 -11.15
CA SER A 97 2.80 -1.46 -9.79
C SER A 97 1.65 -1.71 -8.80
N LYS A 98 1.92 -2.46 -7.73
CA LYS A 98 0.94 -2.69 -6.65
C LYS A 98 0.52 -1.39 -5.95
N ARG A 99 1.37 -0.37 -5.99
CA ARG A 99 1.08 0.99 -5.49
C ARG A 99 -0.04 1.63 -6.31
N SER A 100 0.08 1.61 -7.64
CA SER A 100 -0.97 2.12 -8.55
C SER A 100 -2.29 1.38 -8.38
N VAL A 101 -2.26 0.06 -8.19
CA VAL A 101 -3.47 -0.74 -7.90
C VAL A 101 -4.14 -0.33 -6.58
N ALA A 102 -3.35 0.04 -5.56
CA ALA A 102 -3.88 0.51 -4.29
C ALA A 102 -4.56 1.88 -4.42
N GLU A 103 -3.93 2.80 -5.15
CA GLU A 103 -4.47 4.14 -5.44
C GLU A 103 -5.79 4.03 -6.20
N GLU A 104 -5.85 3.19 -7.24
CA GLU A 104 -7.07 2.94 -8.02
C GLU A 104 -8.19 2.32 -7.17
N ARG A 105 -7.85 1.35 -6.30
CA ARG A 105 -8.83 0.71 -5.42
C ARG A 105 -9.47 1.70 -4.44
N ALA A 106 -8.69 2.64 -3.92
CA ALA A 106 -9.23 3.65 -3.03
C ALA A 106 -9.96 4.76 -3.76
N GLY A 107 -9.45 5.23 -4.92
CA GLY A 107 -10.16 6.22 -5.73
C GLY A 107 -11.54 5.72 -6.15
N ARG A 108 -11.67 4.43 -6.48
CA ARG A 108 -12.98 3.80 -6.76
C ARG A 108 -13.89 3.75 -5.54
N LYS A 109 -13.36 3.53 -4.33
CA LYS A 109 -14.18 3.45 -3.10
C LYS A 109 -14.50 4.83 -2.52
N LEU A 110 -13.66 5.82 -2.77
CA LEU A 110 -13.70 7.16 -2.22
C LEU A 110 -13.87 8.16 -3.37
N GLY A 111 -14.98 8.05 -4.11
CA GLY A 111 -15.19 8.80 -5.35
C GLY A 111 -15.27 10.33 -5.18
N GLY A 112 -15.64 10.83 -4.01
CA GLY A 112 -15.74 12.27 -3.72
C GLY A 112 -14.41 12.94 -3.33
N LEU A 113 -13.29 12.28 -3.59
CA LEU A 113 -12.03 12.49 -2.88
C LEU A 113 -10.87 12.28 -3.88
N ARG A 114 -9.94 13.23 -4.01
CA ARG A 114 -8.82 13.14 -4.98
C ARG A 114 -7.56 12.53 -4.37
N VAL A 115 -7.02 11.48 -5.00
CA VAL A 115 -5.76 10.82 -4.58
C VAL A 115 -4.57 11.71 -4.93
N LEU A 116 -3.79 12.14 -3.92
CA LEU A 116 -2.57 12.92 -4.11
C LEU A 116 -1.35 12.02 -4.33
N ASN A 117 -1.02 11.23 -3.31
CA ASN A 117 0.18 10.42 -3.26
C ASN A 117 -0.01 9.24 -2.31
N SER A 118 0.94 8.31 -2.35
CA SER A 118 0.94 7.18 -1.46
C SER A 118 2.33 6.69 -1.07
N TYR A 119 2.41 5.93 0.02
CA TYR A 119 3.65 5.34 0.47
C TYR A 119 3.51 3.95 1.08
N TRP A 120 4.61 3.20 1.06
CA TRP A 120 4.72 1.87 1.65
C TRP A 120 4.84 1.98 3.17
N VAL A 121 4.07 1.16 3.91
CA VAL A 121 4.08 1.14 5.38
C VAL A 121 4.66 -0.16 5.90
N ASN A 122 4.10 -1.30 5.47
CA ASN A 122 4.50 -2.62 5.95
C ASN A 122 4.19 -3.70 4.91
N GLU A 123 4.92 -4.80 4.95
CA GLU A 123 4.78 -5.91 4.02
C GLU A 123 4.89 -7.24 4.75
N VAL A 124 3.93 -8.12 4.50
CA VAL A 124 3.83 -9.44 5.11
C VAL A 124 3.77 -10.50 4.03
N CYS A 125 3.96 -11.78 4.36
CA CYS A 125 3.83 -12.90 3.43
C CYS A 125 2.63 -12.78 2.45
N TYR A 126 1.44 -12.48 2.94
CA TYR A 126 0.21 -12.52 2.14
C TYR A 126 -0.20 -11.19 1.49
N CYS A 127 0.07 -10.08 2.17
CA CYS A 127 -0.43 -8.75 1.77
C CYS A 127 0.67 -7.70 1.91
N ILE A 128 0.73 -6.81 0.94
CA ILE A 128 1.40 -5.52 1.10
C ILE A 128 0.35 -4.58 1.70
N THR A 129 0.56 -4.16 2.93
CA THR A 129 -0.14 -3.00 3.49
C THR A 129 0.62 -1.78 3.01
N SER A 130 0.44 -1.49 1.73
CA SER A 130 0.95 -0.29 1.10
C SER A 130 -0.19 0.67 0.98
N VAL A 131 0.16 1.95 1.12
CA VAL A 131 -0.59 3.09 0.65
C VAL A 131 -1.49 3.66 1.74
N GLU A 132 -0.89 4.54 2.55
CA GLU A 132 -1.56 5.70 3.10
C GLU A 132 -1.82 6.68 1.96
N ILE A 133 -3.07 6.79 1.51
CA ILE A 133 -3.47 7.73 0.47
C ILE A 133 -3.82 9.03 1.14
N GLU A 134 -3.11 10.07 0.75
CA GLU A 134 -3.47 11.44 1.08
C GLU A 134 -4.52 11.89 0.09
N ILE A 135 -5.72 12.14 0.59
CA ILE A 135 -6.83 12.57 -0.24
C ILE A 135 -7.13 14.03 0.05
N TRP A 136 -7.21 14.82 -1.02
CA TRP A 136 -7.61 16.23 -1.02
C TRP A 136 -9.12 16.38 -1.32
N LEU A 137 -9.78 17.23 -0.54
CA LEU A 137 -11.10 17.82 -0.82
C LEU A 137 -10.91 19.10 -1.64
#